data_AF-A0A3P8Z4H7-F1
#
_entry.id   AF-A0A3P8Z4H7-F1
#
_cell.length_a   1.000
_cell.length_b   1.000
_cell.length_c   1.000
_cell.angle_alpha   90.00
_cell.angle_beta   90.00
_cell.angle_gamma   90.00
#
_symmetry.space_group_name_H-M   'P 1'
#
loop_
_entity.id
_entity.type
_entity.pdbx_description
1 polymer ?
#
loop_
_entity_poly.entity_id
_entity_poly.type
_entity_poly.pdbx_seq_one_letter_code
_entity_poly.pdbx_strand_id
1 'polypeptide(L)'
;MAVTIIYSTSQKYPLYQMGNPQLRIFRPPFFLTLVRPGKEQPPDVVQFRIPMVMTKFDVRNYVEKIYNVPVGAVRTRIQYGTNKKRNHLNQKVKRPDYKVAYVQLAQQQTFEFPDIFPKKDVKSAEGSVEEMQEKFMEDEEQRQKPDPRRGGVTEWFGL
;
A
#
# COMPACT_ATOMS: atom_id res chain seq x y z
N MET A 1 -26.19 -3.71 0.09
CA MET A 1 -25.73 -5.11 -0.04
C MET A 1 -24.23 -5.08 -0.29
N ALA A 2 -23.40 -5.48 0.68
CA ALA A 2 -21.95 -5.50 0.50
C ALA A 2 -21.55 -6.80 -0.22
N VAL A 3 -21.09 -6.69 -1.46
CA VAL A 3 -20.49 -7.80 -2.19
C VAL A 3 -19.10 -8.03 -1.59
N THR A 4 -19.04 -8.86 -0.54
CA THR A 4 -17.78 -9.39 -0.05
C THR A 4 -17.24 -10.35 -1.10
N ILE A 5 -16.30 -9.89 -1.94
CA ILE A 5 -15.55 -10.78 -2.83
C ILE A 5 -14.65 -11.65 -1.93
N ILE A 6 -15.16 -12.79 -1.50
CA ILE A 6 -14.37 -13.83 -0.85
C ILE A 6 -13.59 -14.50 -1.98
N TYR A 7 -12.33 -14.10 -2.17
CA TYR A 7 -11.40 -14.87 -3.01
C TYR A 7 -11.16 -16.23 -2.34
N SER A 8 -12.05 -17.19 -2.59
CA SER A 8 -11.83 -18.59 -2.27
C SER A 8 -10.70 -19.09 -3.16
N THR A 9 -9.46 -18.99 -2.66
CA THR A 9 -8.27 -19.59 -3.28
C THR A 9 -8.18 -21.09 -2.98
N SER A 10 -9.32 -21.76 -2.80
CA SER A 10 -9.37 -23.21 -2.55
C SER A 10 -9.22 -23.95 -3.88
N GLN A 11 -8.02 -23.90 -4.45
CA GLN A 11 -7.63 -24.78 -5.54
C GLN A 11 -7.23 -26.13 -4.95
N LYS A 12 -7.90 -27.20 -5.39
CA LYS A 12 -7.52 -28.57 -5.04
C LYS A 12 -6.27 -28.94 -5.83
N TYR A 13 -5.17 -29.22 -5.14
CA TYR A 13 -3.97 -29.76 -5.78
C TYR A 13 -4.16 -31.26 -6.05
N PRO A 14 -3.70 -31.78 -7.21
CA PRO A 14 -3.76 -33.21 -7.49
C PRO A 14 -2.83 -33.97 -6.53
N LEU A 15 -3.26 -35.17 -6.12
CA LEU A 15 -2.45 -36.03 -5.27
C LEU A 15 -1.23 -36.54 -6.04
N TYR A 16 -0.05 -36.40 -5.44
CA TYR A 16 1.18 -36.94 -6.01
C TYR A 16 1.36 -38.42 -5.62
N GLN A 17 1.69 -39.25 -6.61
CA GLN A 17 2.12 -40.64 -6.46
C GLN A 17 3.50 -40.81 -7.12
N MET A 18 4.27 -41.79 -6.67
CA MET A 18 5.58 -42.07 -7.25
C MET A 18 5.47 -42.36 -8.75
N GLY A 19 6.26 -41.68 -9.57
CA GLY A 19 6.20 -41.78 -11.03
C GLY A 19 5.24 -40.79 -11.70
N ASN A 20 4.43 -40.04 -10.95
CA ASN A 20 3.60 -38.99 -11.52
C ASN A 20 4.46 -37.86 -12.13
N PRO A 21 3.94 -37.17 -13.16
CA PRO A 21 4.61 -36.01 -13.72
C PRO A 21 4.71 -34.88 -12.69
N GLN A 22 5.71 -34.01 -12.89
CA GLN A 22 5.89 -32.82 -12.07
C GLN A 22 4.66 -31.91 -12.12
N LEU A 23 4.18 -31.47 -10.94
CA LEU A 23 3.11 -30.49 -10.83
C LEU A 23 3.53 -29.15 -11.46
N ARG A 24 2.72 -28.65 -12.39
CA ARG A 24 2.91 -27.35 -13.06
C ARG A 24 1.69 -26.48 -12.88
N ILE A 25 1.91 -25.23 -12.49
CA ILE A 25 0.86 -24.22 -12.31
C ILE A 25 1.07 -23.16 -13.40
N PHE A 26 0.19 -23.12 -14.39
CA PHE A 26 0.30 -22.18 -15.51
C PHE A 26 -0.26 -20.79 -15.17
N ARG A 27 -1.26 -20.73 -14.31
CA ARG A 27 -1.95 -19.50 -13.91
C ARG A 27 -2.06 -19.42 -12.39
N PRO A 28 -0.98 -19.01 -11.70
CA PRO A 28 -0.99 -18.94 -10.25
C PRO A 28 -2.01 -17.88 -9.77
N PRO A 29 -2.91 -18.21 -8.82
CA PRO A 29 -3.89 -17.27 -8.27
C PRO A 29 -3.30 -16.40 -7.15
N PHE A 30 -1.98 -16.19 -7.14
CA PHE A 30 -1.27 -15.53 -6.05
C PHE A 30 -0.96 -14.07 -6.41
N PHE A 31 -1.09 -13.19 -5.42
CA PHE A 31 -0.74 -11.78 -5.53
C PHE A 31 0.32 -11.43 -4.50
N LEU A 32 1.44 -10.87 -4.95
CA LEU A 32 2.49 -10.36 -4.08
C LEU A 32 2.45 -8.83 -4.11
N THR A 33 2.57 -8.22 -2.94
CA THR A 33 2.65 -6.76 -2.82
C THR A 33 4.02 -6.39 -2.28
N LEU A 34 4.77 -5.61 -3.04
CA LEU A 34 6.01 -4.99 -2.58
C LEU A 34 5.67 -3.95 -1.51
N VAL A 35 6.35 -3.99 -0.36
CA VAL A 35 6.07 -3.07 0.76
C VAL A 35 7.37 -2.43 1.24
N ARG A 36 7.32 -1.12 1.49
CA ARG A 36 8.43 -0.39 2.09
C ARG A 36 8.79 -1.00 3.46
N PRO A 37 10.07 -1.30 3.72
CA PRO A 37 10.48 -1.84 5.01
C PRO A 37 10.22 -0.81 6.12
N GLY A 38 9.65 -1.27 7.24
CA GLY A 38 9.33 -0.40 8.38
C GLY A 38 10.50 -0.19 9.36
N LYS A 39 11.57 -0.96 9.21
CA LYS A 39 12.85 -0.83 9.92
C LYS A 39 13.96 -0.93 8.90
N GLU A 40 15.13 -0.39 9.23
CA GLU A 40 16.33 -0.54 8.41
C GLU A 40 16.59 -2.02 8.12
N GLN A 41 16.76 -2.32 6.85
CA GLN A 41 17.09 -3.63 6.34
C GLN A 41 18.33 -3.52 5.46
N PRO A 42 19.10 -4.60 5.35
CA PRO A 42 20.18 -4.67 4.37
C PRO A 42 19.67 -4.32 2.95
N PRO A 43 20.48 -3.65 2.12
CA PRO A 43 20.06 -3.16 0.81
C PRO A 43 19.78 -4.29 -0.19
N ASP A 44 20.22 -5.52 0.10
CA ASP A 44 19.95 -6.73 -0.67
C ASP A 44 18.62 -7.40 -0.29
N VAL A 45 17.90 -6.90 0.73
CA VAL A 45 16.66 -7.51 1.22
C VAL A 45 15.43 -6.71 0.78
N VAL A 46 14.54 -7.40 0.06
CA VAL A 46 13.25 -6.88 -0.38
C VAL A 46 12.13 -7.49 0.44
N GLN A 47 11.17 -6.65 0.85
CA GLN A 47 10.03 -7.08 1.66
C GLN A 47 8.75 -7.16 0.82
N PHE A 48 8.10 -8.34 0.88
CA PHE A 48 6.80 -8.59 0.25
C PHE A 48 5.73 -8.96 1.28
N ARG A 49 4.49 -8.57 1.01
CA ARG A 49 3.30 -9.20 1.59
C ARG A 49 2.78 -10.25 0.63
N ILE A 50 2.54 -11.44 1.17
CA ILE A 50 2.14 -12.62 0.40
C ILE A 50 0.90 -13.30 1.03
N PRO A 51 0.15 -14.09 0.24
CA PRO A 51 -0.98 -14.84 0.76
C PRO A 51 -0.54 -15.92 1.76
N MET A 52 -1.46 -16.29 2.67
CA MET A 52 -1.18 -17.29 3.72
C MET A 52 -0.89 -18.69 3.17
N VAL A 53 -1.41 -19.03 1.98
CA VAL A 53 -1.22 -20.33 1.33
C VAL A 53 0.18 -20.48 0.73
N MET A 54 0.83 -19.38 0.37
CA MET A 54 2.08 -19.38 -0.38
C MET A 54 3.28 -19.79 0.48
N THR A 55 4.14 -20.66 -0.05
CA THR A 55 5.37 -21.13 0.62
C THR A 55 6.61 -20.35 0.16
N LYS A 56 7.73 -20.50 0.87
CA LYS A 56 9.01 -19.85 0.50
C LYS A 56 9.52 -20.28 -0.88
N PHE A 57 9.25 -21.52 -1.30
CA PHE A 57 9.65 -22.03 -2.61
C PHE A 57 8.76 -21.48 -3.73
N ASP A 58 7.46 -21.30 -3.45
CA ASP A 58 6.56 -20.63 -4.38
C ASP A 58 7.00 -19.19 -4.61
N VAL A 59 7.37 -18.46 -3.54
CA VAL A 59 7.83 -17.07 -3.65
C VAL A 59 9.09 -16.98 -4.51
N ARG A 60 10.06 -17.86 -4.26
CA ARG A 60 11.29 -17.93 -5.05
C ARG A 60 10.98 -18.17 -6.54
N ASN A 61 10.23 -19.22 -6.85
CA ASN A 61 9.85 -19.55 -8.23
C ASN A 61 9.03 -18.43 -8.89
N TYR A 62 8.14 -17.79 -8.14
CA TYR A 62 7.29 -16.72 -8.65
C TYR A 62 8.15 -15.51 -9.05
N VAL A 63 9.05 -15.08 -8.17
CA VAL A 63 9.92 -13.92 -8.41
C VAL A 63 10.95 -14.20 -9.51
N GLU A 64 11.59 -15.38 -9.48
CA GLU A 64 12.58 -15.77 -10.48
C GLU A 64 11.96 -15.96 -11.87
N LYS A 65 10.78 -16.59 -11.99
CA LYS A 65 10.21 -16.93 -13.30
C LYS A 65 9.33 -15.86 -13.92
N ILE A 66 8.63 -15.05 -13.11
CA ILE A 66 7.71 -14.01 -13.62
C ILE A 66 8.44 -12.68 -13.76
N TYR A 67 9.28 -12.33 -12.78
CA TYR A 67 9.99 -11.04 -12.78
C TYR A 67 11.46 -11.15 -13.20
N ASN A 68 11.98 -12.36 -13.45
CA ASN A 68 13.38 -12.59 -13.85
C ASN A 68 14.41 -12.04 -12.86
N VAL A 69 14.07 -12.02 -11.57
CA VAL A 69 14.94 -11.52 -10.51
C VAL A 69 15.64 -12.69 -9.81
N PRO A 70 16.99 -12.71 -9.74
CA PRO A 70 17.70 -13.82 -9.12
C PRO A 70 17.60 -13.73 -7.59
N VAL A 71 17.08 -14.78 -6.96
CA VAL A 71 16.84 -14.82 -5.51
C VAL A 71 17.86 -15.72 -4.82
N GLY A 72 18.54 -15.18 -3.82
CA GLY A 72 19.49 -15.92 -2.99
C GLY A 72 18.78 -16.73 -1.91
N ALA A 73 18.03 -16.05 -1.04
CA ALA A 73 17.35 -16.69 0.09
C ALA A 73 15.97 -16.07 0.34
N VAL A 74 15.01 -16.89 0.82
CA VAL A 74 13.66 -16.43 1.18
C VAL A 74 13.35 -16.85 2.62
N ARG A 75 12.99 -15.87 3.45
CA ARG A 75 12.52 -16.08 4.82
C ARG A 75 11.11 -15.55 4.96
N THR A 76 10.20 -16.33 5.51
CA THR A 76 8.79 -15.93 5.67
C THR A 76 8.39 -15.96 7.14
N ARG A 77 7.55 -15.02 7.55
CA ARG A 77 6.89 -15.03 8.86
C ARG A 77 5.43 -14.67 8.73
N ILE A 78 4.59 -15.20 9.62
CA ILE A 78 3.18 -14.82 9.70
C ILE A 78 3.06 -13.64 10.67
N GLN A 79 2.43 -12.57 10.22
CA GLN A 79 2.15 -11.40 11.05
C GLN A 79 0.69 -11.45 11.53
N TYR A 80 0.53 -11.51 12.85
CA TYR A 80 -0.77 -11.42 13.48
C TYR A 80 -1.29 -9.97 13.41
N GLY A 81 -2.50 -9.80 12.87
CA GLY A 81 -3.26 -8.56 12.88
C GLY A 81 -3.86 -8.29 14.26
N THR A 82 -3.97 -7.03 14.66
CA THR A 82 -4.49 -6.70 15.99
C THR A 82 -5.97 -7.10 16.14
N ASN A 83 -6.34 -7.59 17.33
CA ASN A 83 -7.71 -7.99 17.68
C ASN A 83 -8.25 -7.20 18.90
N LYS A 84 -7.72 -6.00 19.12
CA LYS A 84 -8.07 -5.14 20.27
C LYS A 84 -9.26 -4.22 19.98
N LYS A 85 -9.51 -3.89 18.70
CA LYS A 85 -10.58 -2.97 18.30
C LYS A 85 -11.95 -3.57 18.59
N ARG A 86 -12.86 -2.77 19.16
CA ARG A 86 -14.27 -3.11 19.31
C ARG A 86 -15.13 -2.15 18.47
N ASN A 87 -16.28 -2.63 18.00
CA ASN A 87 -17.28 -1.78 17.34
C ASN A 87 -18.20 -1.11 18.39
N HIS A 88 -19.15 -0.29 17.92
CA HIS A 88 -20.16 0.37 18.77
C HIS A 88 -21.11 -0.61 19.49
N LEU A 89 -21.14 -1.89 19.08
CA LEU A 89 -21.88 -2.98 19.74
C LEU A 89 -20.98 -3.80 20.69
N ASN A 90 -19.79 -3.31 21.04
CA ASN A 90 -18.80 -4.01 21.87
C ASN A 90 -18.29 -5.36 21.31
N GLN A 91 -18.48 -5.64 20.03
CA GLN A 91 -17.97 -6.83 19.35
C GLN A 91 -16.53 -6.61 18.88
N LYS A 92 -15.67 -7.64 19.01
CA LYS A 92 -14.26 -7.58 18.58
C LYS A 92 -14.16 -7.57 17.06
N VAL A 93 -13.38 -6.64 16.52
CA VAL A 93 -13.07 -6.53 15.09
C VAL A 93 -11.61 -6.91 14.86
N LYS A 94 -11.39 -8.10 14.30
CA LYS A 94 -10.07 -8.64 13.99
C LYS A 94 -9.55 -8.06 12.68
N ARG A 95 -8.34 -7.49 12.71
CA ARG A 95 -7.62 -7.17 11.47
C ARG A 95 -7.09 -8.46 10.83
N PRO A 96 -7.17 -8.59 9.49
CA PRO A 96 -6.72 -9.81 8.81
C PRO A 96 -5.23 -10.04 9.05
N ASP A 97 -4.87 -11.30 9.28
CA ASP A 97 -3.49 -11.74 9.35
C ASP A 97 -2.89 -11.78 7.95
N TYR A 98 -1.60 -11.53 7.84
CA TYR A 98 -0.90 -11.60 6.55
C TYR A 98 0.49 -12.21 6.73
N LYS A 99 1.02 -12.77 5.65
CA LYS A 99 2.36 -13.35 5.64
C LYS A 99 3.33 -12.35 5.02
N VAL A 100 4.49 -12.20 5.65
CA VAL A 100 5.59 -11.35 5.19
C VAL A 100 6.71 -12.24 4.68
N ALA A 101 7.24 -11.93 3.50
CA ALA A 101 8.43 -12.55 2.95
C ALA A 101 9.56 -11.53 2.87
N TYR A 102 10.72 -11.92 3.37
CA TYR A 102 12.00 -11.26 3.18
C TYR A 102 12.75 -12.04 2.12
N VAL A 103 12.99 -11.39 0.98
CA VAL A 103 13.65 -11.97 -0.17
C VAL A 103 15.01 -11.31 -0.29
N GLN A 104 16.07 -12.10 -0.14
CA GLN A 104 17.43 -11.65 -0.34
C GLN A 104 17.77 -11.83 -1.82
N LEU A 105 18.16 -10.74 -2.47
CA LEU A 105 18.59 -10.72 -3.86
C LEU A 105 19.93 -11.45 -3.99
N ALA A 106 20.12 -12.15 -5.11
CA ALA A 106 21.42 -12.72 -5.45
C ALA A 106 22.30 -11.67 -6.17
N GLN A 107 23.57 -12.02 -6.42
CA GLN A 107 24.50 -11.23 -7.26
C GLN A 107 24.86 -9.83 -6.73
N GLN A 108 24.77 -9.60 -5.42
CA GLN A 108 25.11 -8.31 -4.78
C GLN A 108 24.30 -7.13 -5.34
N GLN A 109 23.09 -7.40 -5.85
CA GLN A 109 22.16 -6.34 -6.27
C GLN A 109 21.59 -5.62 -5.05
N THR A 110 21.52 -4.30 -5.14
CA THR A 110 20.91 -3.45 -4.13
C THR A 110 19.55 -2.96 -4.61
N PHE A 111 18.57 -2.93 -3.72
CA PHE A 111 17.23 -2.44 -4.00
C PHE A 111 16.81 -1.41 -2.95
N GLU A 112 16.50 -0.21 -3.43
CA GLU A 112 15.86 0.82 -2.62
C GLU A 112 14.42 1.00 -3.06
N PHE A 113 13.52 1.13 -2.09
CA PHE A 113 12.10 1.31 -2.40
C PHE A 113 11.89 2.71 -2.99
N PRO A 114 11.37 2.82 -4.23
CA PRO A 114 11.27 4.11 -4.90
C PRO A 114 10.27 5.04 -4.20
N ASP A 115 10.47 6.36 -4.35
CA ASP A 115 9.47 7.31 -3.94
C ASP A 115 8.34 7.39 -4.98
N ILE A 116 7.16 6.90 -4.59
CA ILE A 116 5.98 6.81 -5.46
C ILE A 116 5.21 8.15 -5.46
N PHE A 117 5.44 9.00 -4.46
CA PHE A 117 4.74 10.27 -4.30
C PHE A 117 5.75 11.43 -4.29
N PRO A 118 6.41 11.70 -5.43
CA PRO A 118 7.28 12.86 -5.52
C PRO A 118 6.44 14.12 -5.22
N LYS A 119 7.05 15.07 -4.51
CA LYS A 119 6.44 16.40 -4.33
C LYS A 119 6.29 17.00 -5.71
N LYS A 120 5.05 17.26 -6.13
CA LYS A 120 4.80 17.96 -7.39
C LYS A 120 5.42 19.35 -7.28
N ASP A 121 6.17 19.75 -8.30
CA ASP A 121 6.55 21.15 -8.46
C ASP A 121 5.25 21.93 -8.65
N VAL A 122 4.88 22.70 -7.63
CA VAL A 122 3.67 23.51 -7.58
C VAL A 122 3.84 24.65 -8.58
N LYS A 123 3.54 24.38 -9.83
CA LYS A 123 2.94 25.35 -10.74
C LYS A 123 1.57 24.80 -11.02
N SER A 124 0.61 25.26 -10.22
CA SER A 124 -0.82 25.03 -10.42
C SER A 124 -1.12 25.12 -11.91
N ALA A 125 -1.73 24.06 -12.44
CA ALA A 125 -2.29 24.13 -13.78
C ALA A 125 -3.49 25.08 -13.72
N GLU A 126 -3.53 26.04 -14.64
CA GLU A 126 -4.60 27.05 -14.74
C GLU A 126 -5.98 26.36 -14.71
N GLY A 127 -6.79 26.68 -13.70
CA GLY A 127 -8.12 26.10 -13.47
C GLY A 127 -8.21 24.97 -12.43
N SER A 128 -7.14 24.68 -11.69
CA SER A 128 -7.15 23.65 -10.64
C SER A 128 -7.90 24.08 -9.36
N VAL A 129 -8.37 23.10 -8.58
CA VAL A 129 -9.05 23.31 -7.28
C VAL A 129 -8.16 24.08 -6.29
N GLU A 130 -6.84 23.97 -6.43
CA GLU A 130 -5.84 24.67 -5.63
C GLU A 130 -5.90 26.19 -5.87
N GLU A 131 -6.02 26.64 -7.12
CA GLU A 131 -6.22 28.07 -7.43
C GLU A 131 -7.56 28.61 -6.91
N MET A 132 -8.60 27.78 -6.94
CA MET A 132 -9.90 28.17 -6.39
C MET A 132 -9.81 28.32 -4.87
N GLN A 133 -9.07 27.45 -4.18
CA GLN A 133 -8.80 27.57 -2.74
C GLN A 133 -7.95 28.81 -2.43
N GLU A 134 -6.93 29.10 -3.23
CA GLU A 134 -6.09 30.29 -3.06
C GLU A 134 -6.91 31.58 -3.20
N LYS A 135 -7.75 31.68 -4.24
CA LYS A 135 -8.67 32.82 -4.41
C LYS A 135 -9.63 32.96 -3.25
N PHE A 136 -10.18 31.86 -2.75
CA PHE A 136 -11.05 31.87 -1.56
C PHE A 136 -10.31 32.36 -0.30
N MET A 137 -9.06 31.96 -0.11
CA MET A 137 -8.24 32.41 1.03
C MET A 137 -7.90 33.89 0.91
N GLU A 138 -7.53 34.36 -0.28
CA GLU A 138 -7.24 35.77 -0.54
C GLU A 138 -8.47 36.67 -0.32
N ASP A 139 -9.64 36.23 -0.80
CA ASP A 139 -10.91 36.93 -0.56
C ASP A 139 -11.27 37.01 0.93
N GLU A 140 -11.03 35.95 1.71
CA GLU A 140 -11.23 35.95 3.17
C GLU A 140 -10.24 36.89 3.88
N GLU A 141 -8.96 36.89 3.51
CA GLU A 141 -7.96 37.81 4.07
C GLU A 141 -8.30 39.28 3.79
N GLN A 142 -8.82 39.57 2.60
CA GLN A 142 -9.28 40.92 2.27
C GLN A 142 -10.50 41.32 3.12
N ARG A 143 -11.45 40.40 3.33
CA ARG A 143 -12.64 40.64 4.18
C ARG A 143 -12.32 40.80 5.66
N GLN A 144 -11.23 40.19 6.13
CA GLN A 144 -10.80 40.24 7.52
C GLN A 144 -10.00 41.49 7.92
N LYS A 145 -10.00 42.56 7.11
CA LYS A 145 -9.42 43.87 7.47
C LYS A 145 -10.49 44.84 8.01
N PRO A 146 -10.90 44.75 9.29
CA PRO A 146 -11.76 45.77 9.88
C PRO A 146 -10.94 47.01 10.25
N ASP A 147 -11.47 48.21 9.98
CA ASP A 147 -10.96 49.45 10.58
C ASP A 147 -11.52 49.62 12.01
N PRO A 148 -10.67 49.55 13.07
CA PRO A 148 -11.12 49.68 14.45
C PRO A 148 -11.77 51.03 14.77
N ARG A 149 -11.48 52.08 13.97
CA ARG A 149 -11.97 53.45 14.18
C ARG A 149 -13.40 53.67 13.66
N ARG A 150 -13.93 52.73 12.86
CA ARG A 150 -15.25 52.83 12.22
C ARG A 150 -16.42 52.43 13.12
N GLY A 151 -16.17 51.93 14.33
CA GLY A 151 -17.22 51.67 15.32
C GLY A 151 -18.31 50.68 14.88
N GLY A 152 -18.01 49.78 13.94
CA GLY A 152 -18.96 48.77 13.42
C GLY A 152 -19.76 49.18 12.17
N VAL A 153 -19.48 50.34 11.56
CA VAL A 153 -20.15 50.77 10.31
C VAL A 153 -19.52 50.10 9.08
N THR A 154 -20.36 49.46 8.24
CA THR A 154 -19.94 48.68 7.05
C THR A 154 -19.22 49.53 5.99
N GLU A 155 -18.20 48.98 5.33
CA GLU A 155 -17.38 49.66 4.30
C GLU A 155 -18.03 49.77 2.91
N TRP A 156 -19.23 49.19 2.72
CA TRP A 156 -19.91 49.14 1.42
C TRP A 156 -20.41 50.51 0.89
N PHE A 157 -20.72 51.46 1.77
CA PHE A 157 -21.22 52.79 1.38
C PHE A 157 -20.06 53.82 1.40
N GLY A 158 -19.72 54.37 0.23
CA GLY A 158 -18.66 55.37 0.05
C GLY A 158 -19.21 56.77 -0.25
N LEU A 159 -20.10 57.26 0.61
CA LEU A 159 -20.72 58.60 0.53
C LEU A 159 -19.81 59.68 1.12
#